data_AF-A0A8S8XXM1-F1
#
_entry.id   AF-A0A8S8XXM1-F1
#
_cell.length_a   1.000
_cell.length_b   1.000
_cell.length_c   1.000
_cell.angle_alpha   90.00
_cell.angle_beta   90.00
_cell.angle_gamma   90.00
#
_symmetry.space_group_name_H-M   'P 1'
#
loop_
_entity.id
_entity.type
_entity.pdbx_description
1 polymer ?
#
loop_
_entity_poly.entity_id
_entity_poly.type
_entity_poly.pdbx_seq_one_letter_code
_entity_poly.pdbx_strand_id
1 'polypeptide(L)'
;MVKGDFDYHKEWIPSPGYLIIAGDAVDGIDSYPGQEADLSITDVWEQYAELSKSVNRIPLDVQTVIMPGNHDAVRLMEPQLPLPDKVVKNFGDNLTFTANPVLLDLAGVKAMCYHGKSLDDLVSLRDLSYDNPMGMMKELLKRRHLAPIYGAKTPLAPEKQDHLLIHDVPDIFVTGHVHSFGVEKYNGVLMINPGTWQSQTDYQKMMGFQPDPCRAVAVNLQTFETQVLDFNF
;
A
#
# COMPACT_ATOMS: atom_id res chain seq x y z
N MET A 1 -20.36 -12.18 15.07
CA MET A 1 -20.42 -11.12 16.11
C MET A 1 -19.43 -11.45 17.20
N VAL A 2 -18.25 -10.83 17.19
CA VAL A 2 -17.31 -10.89 18.32
C VAL A 2 -17.49 -9.61 19.12
N LYS A 3 -18.08 -9.74 20.32
CA LYS A 3 -18.05 -8.71 21.36
C LYS A 3 -16.71 -8.85 22.08
N GLY A 4 -15.75 -8.01 21.72
CA GLY A 4 -14.51 -7.82 22.48
C GLY A 4 -14.38 -6.34 22.79
N ASP A 5 -14.17 -6.00 24.05
CA ASP A 5 -13.65 -4.68 24.42
C ASP A 5 -12.35 -4.48 23.64
N PHE A 6 -12.36 -3.55 22.69
CA PHE A 6 -11.18 -3.21 21.91
C PHE A 6 -10.24 -2.46 22.86
N ASP A 7 -9.20 -3.15 23.32
CA ASP A 7 -8.06 -2.51 23.98
C ASP A 7 -7.34 -1.70 22.89
N TYR A 8 -7.81 -0.48 22.67
CA TYR A 8 -7.10 0.46 21.83
C TYR A 8 -5.78 0.73 22.56
N HIS A 9 -4.67 0.18 22.07
CA HIS A 9 -3.34 0.67 22.33
C HIS A 9 -3.28 2.14 21.86
N LYS A 10 -3.84 3.05 22.64
CA LYS A 10 -4.00 4.47 22.29
C LYS A 10 -2.65 5.12 22.00
N GLU A 11 -1.59 4.61 22.62
CA GLU A 11 -0.21 4.98 22.37
C GLU A 11 0.26 4.70 20.93
N TRP A 12 -0.41 3.82 20.18
CA TRP A 12 -0.10 3.51 18.78
C TRP A 12 -0.82 4.42 17.79
N ILE A 13 -1.84 5.17 18.23
CA ILE A 13 -2.63 6.04 17.36
C ILE A 13 -2.07 7.46 17.44
N PRO A 14 -1.48 7.98 16.35
CA PRO A 14 -0.98 9.35 16.35
C PRO A 14 -2.17 10.33 16.49
N SER A 15 -2.10 11.26 17.45
CA SER A 15 -3.16 12.25 17.69
C SER A 15 -2.56 13.63 17.96
N PRO A 16 -2.70 14.60 17.03
CA PRO A 16 -3.19 14.43 15.65
C PRO A 16 -2.20 13.61 14.80
N GLY A 17 -2.68 13.01 13.71
CA GLY A 17 -1.85 12.11 12.90
C GLY A 17 -2.33 11.88 11.47
N TYR A 18 -1.57 11.04 10.76
CA TYR A 18 -1.89 10.59 9.41
C TYR A 18 -1.86 9.06 9.37
N LEU A 19 -2.81 8.46 8.64
CA LEU A 19 -2.78 7.05 8.27
C LEU A 19 -2.76 6.92 6.75
N ILE A 20 -1.89 6.07 6.22
CA ILE A 20 -1.78 5.83 4.78
C ILE A 20 -2.05 4.35 4.51
N ILE A 21 -3.02 4.07 3.64
CA ILE A 21 -3.31 2.75 3.08
C ILE A 21 -2.89 2.79 1.61
N ALA A 22 -1.76 2.12 1.30
CA ALA A 22 -1.05 2.27 0.03
C ALA A 22 -1.41 1.19 -1.01
N GLY A 23 -2.70 1.03 -1.29
CA GLY A 23 -3.21 0.08 -2.27
C GLY A 23 -3.67 -1.25 -1.68
N ASP A 24 -4.32 -2.03 -2.55
CA ASP A 24 -5.03 -3.28 -2.24
C ASP A 24 -5.88 -3.14 -0.98
N ALA A 25 -6.77 -2.14 -0.99
CA ALA A 25 -7.67 -1.87 0.12
C ALA A 25 -8.67 -3.03 0.33
N VAL A 26 -8.94 -3.79 -0.73
CA VAL A 26 -9.71 -5.03 -0.73
C VAL A 26 -9.00 -6.09 -1.58
N ASP A 27 -9.36 -7.37 -1.40
CA ASP A 27 -8.76 -8.49 -2.14
C ASP A 27 -9.16 -8.52 -3.63
N GLY A 28 -10.24 -7.84 -3.99
CA GLY A 28 -10.76 -7.81 -5.35
C GLY A 28 -11.41 -9.13 -5.75
N ILE A 29 -11.62 -9.29 -7.07
CA ILE A 29 -12.19 -10.48 -7.70
C ILE A 29 -11.34 -10.84 -8.92
N ASP A 30 -11.04 -12.12 -9.09
CA ASP A 30 -10.23 -12.68 -10.18
C ASP A 30 -8.79 -12.11 -10.26
N SER A 31 -8.21 -11.75 -9.12
CA SER A 31 -6.84 -11.24 -8.99
C SER A 31 -5.77 -12.30 -9.27
N TYR A 32 -6.02 -13.57 -8.94
CA TYR A 32 -5.14 -14.70 -9.21
C TYR A 32 -5.91 -16.02 -9.41
N PRO A 33 -5.33 -17.04 -10.08
CA PRO A 33 -6.00 -18.31 -10.32
C PRO A 33 -6.42 -18.99 -9.01
N GLY A 34 -7.70 -19.33 -8.90
CA GLY A 34 -8.26 -20.01 -7.72
C GLY A 34 -8.69 -19.11 -6.57
N GLN A 35 -8.60 -17.77 -6.72
CA GLN A 35 -8.91 -16.81 -5.65
C GLN A 35 -10.31 -17.00 -5.02
N GLU A 36 -11.32 -17.44 -5.77
CA GLU A 36 -12.67 -17.67 -5.23
C GLU A 36 -12.67 -18.57 -3.98
N ALA A 37 -11.76 -19.55 -3.92
CA ALA A 37 -11.64 -20.45 -2.77
C ALA A 37 -11.06 -19.77 -1.51
N ASP A 38 -10.33 -18.66 -1.70
CA ASP A 38 -9.69 -17.88 -0.63
C ASP A 38 -10.57 -16.72 -0.14
N LEU A 39 -11.60 -16.32 -0.92
CA LEU A 39 -12.45 -15.17 -0.60
C LEU A 39 -13.56 -15.52 0.40
N SER A 40 -13.58 -14.78 1.51
CA SER A 40 -14.71 -14.78 2.45
C SER A 40 -15.91 -13.96 1.95
N ILE A 41 -15.66 -12.96 1.09
CA ILE A 41 -16.66 -12.07 0.48
C ILE A 41 -16.39 -12.06 -1.03
N THR A 42 -17.30 -12.60 -1.82
CA THR A 42 -17.13 -12.81 -3.28
C THR A 42 -17.73 -11.68 -4.14
N ASP A 43 -18.22 -10.60 -3.52
CA ASP A 43 -18.65 -9.38 -4.19
C ASP A 43 -17.74 -8.21 -3.79
N VAL A 44 -17.11 -7.56 -4.78
CA VAL A 44 -16.16 -6.46 -4.54
C VAL A 44 -16.81 -5.25 -3.85
N TRP A 45 -18.09 -4.98 -4.10
CA TRP A 45 -18.82 -3.88 -3.45
C TRP A 45 -19.10 -4.20 -1.98
N GLU A 46 -19.40 -5.47 -1.68
CA GLU A 46 -19.52 -5.94 -0.30
C GLU A 46 -18.17 -5.90 0.44
N GLN A 47 -17.06 -6.23 -0.23
CA GLN A 47 -15.71 -6.07 0.34
C GLN A 47 -15.45 -4.62 0.76
N TYR A 48 -15.74 -3.64 -0.10
CA TYR A 48 -15.60 -2.23 0.25
C TYR A 48 -16.57 -1.79 1.36
N ALA A 49 -17.79 -2.32 1.38
CA ALA A 49 -18.76 -2.02 2.43
C ALA A 49 -18.32 -2.58 3.80
N GLU A 50 -17.61 -3.71 3.83
CA GLU A 50 -17.00 -4.23 5.06
C GLU A 50 -15.79 -3.40 5.47
N LEU A 51 -14.92 -3.03 4.52
CA LEU A 51 -13.79 -2.13 4.77
C LEU A 51 -14.27 -0.81 5.40
N SER A 52 -15.33 -0.21 4.86
CA SER A 52 -15.80 1.09 5.36
C SER A 52 -16.27 1.04 6.82
N LYS A 53 -16.84 -0.09 7.29
CA LYS A 53 -17.21 -0.27 8.71
C LYS A 53 -15.99 -0.21 9.63
N SER A 54 -14.85 -0.73 9.18
CA SER A 54 -13.61 -0.73 9.96
C SER A 54 -12.93 0.64 9.92
N VAL A 55 -12.78 1.21 8.72
CA VAL A 55 -12.05 2.48 8.53
C VAL A 55 -12.82 3.67 9.11
N ASN A 56 -14.16 3.67 9.08
CA ASN A 56 -14.97 4.74 9.69
C ASN A 56 -14.88 4.77 11.23
N ARG A 57 -14.22 3.80 11.87
CA ARG A 57 -13.95 3.80 13.32
C ARG A 57 -12.67 4.53 13.69
N ILE A 58 -11.85 4.92 12.71
CA ILE A 58 -10.63 5.67 12.93
C ILE A 58 -10.99 7.05 13.52
N PRO A 59 -10.27 7.54 14.54
CA PRO A 59 -10.52 8.87 15.11
C PRO A 59 -10.45 10.00 14.06
N LEU A 60 -11.33 11.00 14.20
CA LEU A 60 -11.46 12.10 13.22
C LEU A 60 -10.23 13.02 13.15
N ASP A 61 -9.39 13.03 14.18
CA ASP A 61 -8.13 13.76 14.26
C ASP A 61 -6.95 13.02 13.57
N VAL A 62 -7.21 11.82 13.04
CA VAL A 62 -6.31 11.10 12.15
C VAL A 62 -6.78 11.28 10.71
N GLN A 63 -6.00 12.02 9.92
CA GLN A 63 -6.25 12.17 8.49
C GLN A 63 -5.86 10.88 7.77
N THR A 64 -6.84 10.20 7.21
CA THR A 64 -6.61 8.90 6.56
C THR A 64 -6.61 9.06 5.05
N VAL A 65 -5.55 8.59 4.39
CA VAL A 65 -5.40 8.57 2.93
C VAL A 65 -5.47 7.13 2.44
N ILE A 66 -6.35 6.86 1.48
CA ILE A 66 -6.48 5.55 0.82
C ILE A 66 -6.17 5.71 -0.66
N MET A 67 -5.25 4.90 -1.13
CA MET A 67 -4.85 4.79 -2.53
C MET A 67 -5.24 3.39 -3.04
N PRO A 68 -5.60 3.23 -4.32
CA PRO A 68 -5.87 1.91 -4.88
C PRO A 68 -4.58 1.13 -5.20
N GLY A 69 -4.70 -0.20 -5.28
CA GLY A 69 -3.70 -1.11 -5.84
C GLY A 69 -4.23 -1.90 -7.04
N ASN A 70 -3.58 -3.00 -7.39
CA ASN A 70 -4.00 -3.81 -8.55
C ASN A 70 -5.19 -4.74 -8.26
N HIS A 71 -5.58 -4.96 -7.00
CA HIS A 71 -6.79 -5.70 -6.65
C HIS A 71 -8.04 -4.81 -6.54
N ASP A 72 -7.84 -3.50 -6.43
CA ASP A 72 -8.92 -2.55 -6.28
C ASP A 72 -9.74 -2.37 -7.56
N ALA A 73 -11.00 -1.92 -7.41
CA ALA A 73 -11.95 -1.72 -8.51
C ALA A 73 -11.67 -0.44 -9.34
N VAL A 74 -10.45 -0.35 -9.86
CA VAL A 74 -9.92 0.69 -10.75
C VAL A 74 -9.38 0.05 -12.03
N ARG A 75 -8.87 0.86 -12.96
CA ARG A 75 -8.12 0.29 -14.09
C ARG A 75 -6.87 -0.42 -13.57
N LEU A 76 -6.51 -1.56 -14.18
CA LEU A 76 -5.29 -2.29 -13.82
C LEU A 76 -4.01 -1.53 -14.23
N MET A 77 -4.09 -0.75 -15.31
CA MET A 77 -2.96 0.02 -15.84
C MET A 77 -2.58 1.19 -14.92
N GLU A 78 -1.29 1.35 -14.67
CA GLU A 78 -0.75 2.49 -13.93
C GLU A 78 -0.52 3.71 -14.83
N PRO A 79 -0.71 4.96 -14.33
CA PRO A 79 -1.18 5.29 -12.98
C PRO A 79 -2.68 4.95 -12.80
N GLN A 80 -3.15 4.73 -11.59
CA GLN A 80 -4.56 4.43 -11.31
C GLN A 80 -5.24 5.67 -10.70
N LEU A 81 -6.43 6.01 -11.20
CA LEU A 81 -7.25 7.08 -10.61
C LEU A 81 -7.82 6.65 -9.25
N PRO A 82 -8.29 7.60 -8.40
CA PRO A 82 -8.95 7.27 -7.15
C PRO A 82 -10.13 6.31 -7.33
N LEU A 83 -10.50 5.63 -6.25
CA LEU A 83 -11.68 4.77 -6.22
C LEU A 83 -12.95 5.53 -6.65
N PRO A 84 -13.88 4.88 -7.38
CA PRO A 84 -15.05 5.55 -7.92
C PRO A 84 -16.03 5.99 -6.82
N ASP A 85 -16.82 7.04 -7.08
CA ASP A 85 -17.78 7.63 -6.13
C ASP A 85 -18.71 6.62 -5.45
N LYS A 86 -19.10 5.54 -6.17
CA LYS A 86 -19.94 4.49 -5.62
C LYS A 86 -19.31 3.73 -4.44
N VAL A 87 -17.97 3.70 -4.37
CA VAL A 87 -17.20 3.15 -3.25
C VAL A 87 -17.05 4.23 -2.19
N VAL A 88 -16.55 5.40 -2.57
CA VAL A 88 -16.22 6.51 -1.65
C VAL A 88 -17.40 6.97 -0.80
N LYS A 89 -18.62 7.00 -1.36
CA LYS A 89 -19.84 7.44 -0.65
C LYS A 89 -20.18 6.67 0.64
N ASN A 90 -19.57 5.50 0.85
CA ASN A 90 -19.80 4.67 2.04
C ASN A 90 -18.77 4.93 3.17
N PHE A 91 -17.80 5.80 2.93
CA PHE A 91 -16.75 6.19 3.87
C PHE A 91 -17.05 7.58 4.46
N GLY A 92 -16.51 7.84 5.65
CA GLY A 92 -16.64 9.12 6.35
C GLY A 92 -15.88 10.27 5.69
N ASP A 93 -16.28 11.50 6.00
CA ASP A 93 -15.75 12.72 5.38
C ASP A 93 -14.28 13.02 5.77
N ASN A 94 -13.73 12.37 6.81
CA ASN A 94 -12.33 12.54 7.24
C ASN A 94 -11.32 11.69 6.44
N LEU A 95 -11.79 10.97 5.42
CA LEU A 95 -10.97 10.14 4.56
C LEU A 95 -10.72 10.83 3.22
N THR A 96 -9.50 10.68 2.72
CA THR A 96 -9.10 11.14 1.39
C THR A 96 -8.77 9.96 0.51
N PHE A 97 -9.47 9.82 -0.60
CA PHE A 97 -9.14 8.84 -1.64
C PHE A 97 -8.28 9.51 -2.72
N THR A 98 -7.17 8.88 -3.10
CA THR A 98 -6.19 9.44 -4.02
C THR A 98 -5.79 8.47 -5.14
N ALA A 99 -5.07 8.98 -6.13
CA ALA A 99 -4.51 8.20 -7.23
C ALA A 99 -3.30 7.37 -6.77
N ASN A 100 -2.97 6.33 -7.54
CA ASN A 100 -1.72 5.58 -7.43
C ASN A 100 -0.84 5.88 -8.65
N PRO A 101 0.39 6.41 -8.48
CA PRO A 101 1.01 6.90 -7.24
C PRO A 101 0.50 8.28 -6.80
N VAL A 102 0.93 8.74 -5.63
CA VAL A 102 0.72 10.10 -5.11
C VAL A 102 1.96 10.61 -4.35
N LEU A 103 2.24 11.91 -4.46
CA LEU A 103 3.17 12.62 -3.57
C LEU A 103 2.37 13.46 -2.58
N LEU A 104 2.39 13.07 -1.31
CA LEU A 104 1.69 13.75 -0.22
C LEU A 104 2.59 14.75 0.49
N ASP A 105 2.02 15.86 0.94
CA ASP A 105 2.65 16.80 1.88
C ASP A 105 2.03 16.59 3.26
N LEU A 106 2.79 16.00 4.17
CA LEU A 106 2.39 15.67 5.53
C LEU A 106 3.08 16.63 6.49
N ALA A 107 2.45 17.79 6.73
CA ALA A 107 3.00 18.85 7.57
C ALA A 107 4.44 19.29 7.16
N GLY A 108 4.70 19.42 5.86
CA GLY A 108 5.99 19.79 5.28
C GLY A 108 6.89 18.61 4.91
N VAL A 109 6.50 17.37 5.25
CA VAL A 109 7.22 16.15 4.88
C VAL A 109 6.65 15.58 3.58
N LYS A 110 7.50 15.41 2.56
CA LYS A 110 7.11 14.84 1.27
C LYS A 110 7.10 13.32 1.34
N ALA A 111 5.93 12.70 1.29
CA ALA A 111 5.77 11.25 1.26
C ALA A 111 5.29 10.78 -0.13
N MET A 112 6.17 10.10 -0.87
CA MET A 112 5.80 9.41 -2.11
C MET A 112 5.16 8.07 -1.74
N CYS A 113 3.91 7.86 -2.14
CA CYS A 113 3.19 6.61 -1.96
C CYS A 113 2.90 6.00 -3.33
N TYR A 114 3.29 4.75 -3.50
CA TYR A 114 3.12 4.01 -4.74
C TYR A 114 2.78 2.56 -4.40
N HIS A 115 1.75 1.96 -4.99
CA HIS A 115 1.32 0.62 -4.58
C HIS A 115 2.45 -0.42 -4.75
N GLY A 116 3.25 -0.31 -5.81
CA GLY A 116 4.42 -1.16 -5.99
C GLY A 116 4.27 -2.24 -7.06
N LYS A 117 3.33 -2.13 -8.00
CA LYS A 117 3.13 -3.17 -9.03
C LYS A 117 4.41 -3.46 -9.82
N SER A 118 5.21 -2.42 -10.11
CA SER A 118 6.50 -2.52 -10.81
C SER A 118 7.57 -3.33 -10.11
N LEU A 119 7.41 -3.61 -8.81
CA LEU A 119 8.34 -4.48 -8.09
C LEU A 119 8.35 -5.89 -8.72
N ASP A 120 7.22 -6.33 -9.29
CA ASP A 120 7.13 -7.60 -10.05
C ASP A 120 8.08 -7.67 -11.25
N ASP A 121 8.38 -6.53 -11.87
CA ASP A 121 9.28 -6.42 -13.01
C ASP A 121 10.74 -6.38 -12.56
N LEU A 122 11.02 -5.76 -11.42
CA LEU A 122 12.37 -5.64 -10.87
C LEU A 122 12.96 -6.97 -10.41
N VAL A 123 12.14 -7.98 -10.10
CA VAL A 123 12.61 -9.35 -9.83
C VAL A 123 13.39 -9.95 -11.02
N SER A 124 13.24 -9.40 -12.23
CA SER A 124 14.07 -9.79 -13.38
C SER A 124 15.53 -9.30 -13.31
N LEU A 125 15.83 -8.33 -12.43
CA LEU A 125 17.17 -7.83 -12.21
C LEU A 125 17.93 -8.75 -11.24
N ARG A 126 19.25 -8.79 -11.41
CA ARG A 126 20.14 -9.63 -10.59
C ARG A 126 20.05 -9.22 -9.11
N ASP A 127 20.03 -10.22 -8.23
CA ASP A 127 20.07 -10.08 -6.76
C ASP A 127 18.83 -9.40 -6.14
N LEU A 128 17.72 -9.32 -6.89
CA LEU A 128 16.42 -8.86 -6.40
C LEU A 128 15.41 -10.01 -6.35
N SER A 129 14.61 -10.04 -5.29
CA SER A 129 13.55 -11.02 -5.06
C SER A 129 12.41 -10.38 -4.26
N TYR A 130 11.27 -11.06 -4.21
CA TYR A 130 10.12 -10.64 -3.41
C TYR A 130 10.46 -10.47 -1.92
N ASP A 131 11.45 -11.21 -1.40
CA ASP A 131 11.90 -11.11 0.00
C ASP A 131 12.80 -9.90 0.27
N ASN A 132 13.22 -9.17 -0.77
CA ASN A 132 14.08 -7.98 -0.64
C ASN A 132 13.40 -6.72 -1.21
N PRO A 133 12.32 -6.23 -0.57
CA PRO A 133 11.61 -5.04 -1.03
C PRO A 133 12.51 -3.79 -1.03
N MET A 134 13.41 -3.67 -0.06
CA MET A 134 14.32 -2.52 0.05
C MET A 134 15.28 -2.43 -1.14
N GLY A 135 15.82 -3.56 -1.62
CA GLY A 135 16.65 -3.60 -2.82
C GLY A 135 15.90 -3.08 -4.05
N MET A 136 14.65 -3.51 -4.23
CA MET A 136 13.81 -3.09 -5.35
C MET A 136 13.43 -1.61 -5.27
N MET A 137 13.05 -1.12 -4.09
CA MET A 137 12.75 0.31 -3.86
C MET A 137 13.95 1.21 -4.14
N LYS A 138 15.17 0.78 -3.78
CA LYS A 138 16.42 1.51 -4.13
C LYS A 138 16.59 1.63 -5.63
N GLU A 139 16.26 0.60 -6.41
CA GLU A 139 16.38 0.67 -7.86
C GLU A 139 15.40 1.67 -8.49
N LEU A 140 14.18 1.78 -7.95
CA LEU A 140 13.21 2.81 -8.36
C LEU A 140 13.72 4.22 -8.04
N LEU A 141 14.23 4.45 -6.82
CA LEU A 141 14.81 5.74 -6.42
C LEU A 141 16.04 6.11 -7.27
N LYS A 142 16.94 5.16 -7.54
CA LYS A 142 18.12 5.37 -8.41
C LYS A 142 17.72 5.77 -9.83
N ARG A 143 16.67 5.15 -10.38
CA ARG A 143 16.14 5.45 -11.72
C ARG A 143 15.23 6.66 -11.77
N ARG A 144 14.80 7.16 -10.60
CA ARG A 144 13.84 8.27 -10.47
C ARG A 144 12.53 7.99 -11.21
N HIS A 145 12.10 6.74 -11.24
CA HIS A 145 10.90 6.31 -11.96
C HIS A 145 10.27 5.10 -11.25
N LEU A 146 8.96 5.13 -11.04
CA LEU A 146 8.22 4.15 -10.26
C LEU A 146 7.94 2.86 -11.04
N ALA A 147 7.83 2.88 -12.36
CA ALA A 147 7.74 1.67 -13.20
C ALA A 147 8.63 1.72 -14.47
N PRO A 148 9.96 1.63 -14.34
CA PRO A 148 10.90 1.94 -15.44
C PRO A 148 10.96 0.91 -16.57
N ILE A 149 10.31 -0.25 -16.43
CA ILE A 149 10.37 -1.36 -17.40
C ILE A 149 9.06 -1.38 -18.19
N TYR A 150 9.14 -1.22 -19.51
CA TYR A 150 7.99 -1.28 -20.41
C TYR A 150 7.78 -2.70 -20.97
N GLY A 151 6.52 -3.14 -21.07
CA GLY A 151 6.15 -4.41 -21.72
C GLY A 151 6.38 -5.66 -20.88
N ALA A 152 6.63 -5.51 -19.59
CA ALA A 152 6.77 -6.62 -18.64
C ALA A 152 5.42 -6.93 -17.95
N LYS A 153 5.43 -7.27 -16.66
CA LYS A 153 4.21 -7.63 -15.91
C LYS A 153 3.40 -6.40 -15.50
N THR A 154 4.01 -5.22 -15.36
CA THR A 154 3.27 -3.99 -15.02
C THR A 154 2.58 -3.40 -16.24
N PRO A 155 1.24 -3.32 -16.24
CA PRO A 155 0.52 -2.68 -17.32
C PRO A 155 0.61 -1.15 -17.18
N LEU A 156 1.08 -0.47 -18.23
CA LEU A 156 1.25 0.99 -18.25
C LEU A 156 0.23 1.64 -19.19
N ALA A 157 -0.52 2.61 -18.69
CA ALA A 157 -1.48 3.36 -19.47
C ALA A 157 -0.75 4.27 -20.47
N PRO A 158 -1.20 4.35 -21.74
CA PRO A 158 -0.63 5.26 -22.74
C PRO A 158 -1.10 6.70 -22.50
N GLU A 159 -0.59 7.32 -21.44
CA GLU A 159 -0.91 8.71 -21.07
C GLU A 159 -0.05 9.71 -21.86
N LYS A 160 -0.52 10.96 -21.97
CA LYS A 160 0.25 12.05 -22.62
C LYS A 160 1.46 12.50 -21.81
N GLN A 161 1.41 12.28 -20.50
CA GLN A 161 2.45 12.61 -19.54
C GLN A 161 2.77 11.37 -18.71
N ASP A 162 4.05 11.19 -18.40
CA ASP A 162 4.49 10.15 -17.48
C ASP A 162 4.33 10.62 -16.03
N HIS A 163 3.33 10.05 -15.35
CA HIS A 163 3.03 10.33 -13.93
C HIS A 163 3.82 9.44 -12.97
N LEU A 164 4.64 8.51 -13.48
CA LEU A 164 5.44 7.58 -12.68
C LEU A 164 6.86 8.11 -12.45
N LEU A 165 7.22 9.25 -13.05
CA LEU A 165 8.50 9.90 -12.81
C LEU A 165 8.57 10.52 -11.40
N ILE A 166 9.67 10.25 -10.70
CA ILE A 166 9.97 10.84 -9.38
C ILE A 166 10.67 12.17 -9.61
N HIS A 167 9.91 13.24 -9.84
CA HIS A 167 10.41 14.60 -10.11
C HIS A 167 11.16 15.21 -8.93
N ASP A 168 10.58 15.16 -7.74
CA ASP A 168 11.19 15.60 -6.49
C ASP A 168 11.65 14.39 -5.68
N VAL A 169 12.80 14.51 -5.00
CA VAL A 169 13.22 13.48 -4.03
C VAL A 169 12.27 13.56 -2.84
N PRO A 170 11.53 12.49 -2.50
CA PRO A 170 10.68 12.48 -1.33
C PRO A 170 11.50 12.30 -0.06
N ASP A 171 10.96 12.70 1.09
CA ASP A 171 11.54 12.39 2.40
C ASP A 171 11.20 10.95 2.82
N ILE A 172 10.00 10.49 2.47
CA ILE A 172 9.50 9.13 2.74
C ILE A 172 9.04 8.49 1.41
N PHE A 173 9.41 7.25 1.17
CA PHE A 173 8.92 6.45 0.04
C PHE A 173 8.23 5.18 0.55
N VAL A 174 6.92 5.08 0.31
CA VAL A 174 6.08 3.96 0.75
C VAL A 174 5.65 3.13 -0.44
N THR A 175 5.85 1.81 -0.34
CA THR A 175 5.26 0.82 -1.26
C THR A 175 4.51 -0.29 -0.53
N GLY A 176 3.86 -1.18 -1.29
CA GLY A 176 3.22 -2.40 -0.81
C GLY A 176 3.41 -3.54 -1.82
N HIS A 177 2.31 -4.18 -2.21
CA HIS A 177 2.18 -5.21 -3.26
C HIS A 177 2.89 -6.54 -3.00
N VAL A 178 4.17 -6.53 -2.62
CA VAL A 178 4.98 -7.75 -2.49
C VAL A 178 4.81 -8.49 -1.17
N HIS A 179 4.07 -7.92 -0.21
CA HIS A 179 3.72 -8.50 1.09
C HIS A 179 4.90 -8.84 2.02
N SER A 180 6.15 -8.55 1.64
CA SER A 180 7.33 -8.62 2.48
C SER A 180 7.58 -7.29 3.19
N PHE A 181 8.10 -7.37 4.41
CA PHE A 181 8.35 -6.20 5.24
C PHE A 181 9.76 -5.64 5.01
N GLY A 182 9.89 -4.32 5.05
CA GLY A 182 11.20 -3.68 5.19
C GLY A 182 11.12 -2.19 5.47
N VAL A 183 12.05 -1.70 6.28
CA VAL A 183 12.23 -0.28 6.58
C VAL A 183 13.72 0.04 6.53
N GLU A 184 14.12 0.97 5.67
CA GLU A 184 15.53 1.35 5.50
C GLU A 184 15.67 2.80 5.05
N LYS A 185 16.73 3.49 5.49
CA LYS A 185 17.11 4.80 4.95
C LYS A 185 18.09 4.64 3.80
N TYR A 186 17.81 5.27 2.65
CA TYR A 186 18.71 5.31 1.49
C TYR A 186 18.90 6.74 1.01
N ASN A 187 20.15 7.23 1.09
CA ASN A 187 20.52 8.61 0.70
C ASN A 187 19.59 9.69 1.28
N GLY A 188 19.18 9.53 2.54
CA GLY A 188 18.29 10.46 3.24
C GLY A 188 16.79 10.18 3.10
N VAL A 189 16.38 9.31 2.16
CA VAL A 189 14.97 8.91 1.99
C VAL A 189 14.65 7.73 2.90
N LEU A 190 13.58 7.83 3.69
CA LEU A 190 13.06 6.71 4.47
C LEU A 190 12.16 5.83 3.59
N MET A 191 12.59 4.62 3.28
CA MET A 191 11.81 3.64 2.52
C MET A 191 11.04 2.72 3.46
N ILE A 192 9.79 2.46 3.13
CA ILE A 192 8.87 1.63 3.92
C ILE A 192 8.09 0.71 2.98
N ASN A 193 8.19 -0.60 3.22
CA ASN A 193 7.22 -1.58 2.78
C ASN A 193 6.63 -2.26 4.03
N PRO A 194 5.36 -2.01 4.37
CA PRO A 194 4.78 -2.43 5.65
C PRO A 194 4.43 -3.93 5.68
N GLY A 195 4.60 -4.68 4.59
CA GLY A 195 4.15 -6.06 4.49
C GLY A 195 2.69 -6.13 4.05
N THR A 196 1.85 -6.87 4.79
CA THR A 196 0.44 -7.07 4.43
C THR A 196 -0.47 -7.26 5.65
N TRP A 197 -1.79 -7.25 5.44
CA TRP A 197 -2.79 -7.73 6.40
C TRP A 197 -3.41 -9.08 5.98
N GLN A 198 -2.94 -9.66 4.88
CA GLN A 198 -3.39 -10.95 4.37
C GLN A 198 -2.44 -12.07 4.83
N SER A 199 -3.01 -13.17 5.34
CA SER A 199 -2.23 -14.38 5.61
C SER A 199 -1.76 -15.03 4.30
N GLN A 200 -0.83 -15.98 4.41
CA GLN A 200 -0.28 -16.65 3.23
C GLN A 200 -1.37 -17.41 2.44
N THR A 201 -1.59 -17.01 1.19
CA THR A 201 -2.53 -17.69 0.28
C THR A 201 -1.95 -18.97 -0.30
N ASP A 202 -2.78 -19.84 -0.84
CA ASP A 202 -2.31 -21.08 -1.48
C ASP A 202 -1.47 -20.79 -2.73
N TYR A 203 -1.78 -19.72 -3.46
CA TYR A 203 -0.95 -19.23 -4.56
C TYR A 203 0.46 -18.83 -4.09
N GLN A 204 0.58 -18.10 -2.97
CA GLN A 204 1.88 -17.72 -2.40
C GLN A 204 2.68 -18.94 -1.92
N LYS A 205 2.01 -19.93 -1.31
CA LYS A 205 2.64 -21.21 -0.94
C LYS A 205 3.20 -21.95 -2.16
N MET A 206 2.42 -22.02 -3.24
CA MET A 206 2.86 -22.66 -4.49
C MET A 206 4.10 -22.00 -5.08
N MET A 207 4.25 -20.68 -4.90
CA MET A 207 5.41 -19.91 -5.34
C MET A 207 6.58 -19.95 -4.35
N GLY A 208 6.43 -20.63 -3.20
CA GLY A 208 7.45 -20.70 -2.15
C GLY A 208 7.70 -19.37 -1.45
N PHE A 209 6.73 -18.45 -1.46
CA PHE A 209 6.85 -17.12 -0.88
C PHE A 209 6.15 -17.03 0.48
N GLN A 210 6.80 -16.40 1.46
CA GLN A 210 6.27 -16.21 2.81
C GLN A 210 6.03 -14.71 3.08
N PRO A 211 4.77 -14.26 3.25
CA PRO A 211 4.49 -12.86 3.56
C PRO A 211 4.82 -12.53 5.02
N ASP A 212 4.93 -11.22 5.31
CA ASP A 212 5.04 -10.63 6.63
C ASP A 212 3.71 -9.94 7.02
N PRO A 213 2.71 -10.68 7.51
CA PRO A 213 1.41 -10.11 7.85
C PRO A 213 1.42 -9.34 9.18
N CYS A 214 0.38 -8.53 9.38
CA CYS A 214 0.01 -7.93 10.66
C CYS A 214 1.06 -6.98 11.23
N ARG A 215 1.68 -6.15 10.38
CA ARG A 215 2.62 -5.11 10.79
C ARG A 215 2.16 -3.73 10.30
N ALA A 216 2.43 -2.71 11.10
CA ALA A 216 2.34 -1.32 10.71
C ALA A 216 3.62 -0.57 11.07
N VAL A 217 3.90 0.54 10.38
CA VAL A 217 5.08 1.37 10.64
C VAL A 217 4.63 2.76 11.07
N ALA A 218 4.87 3.09 12.33
CA ALA A 218 4.68 4.44 12.85
C ALA A 218 5.96 5.26 12.61
N VAL A 219 5.80 6.48 12.09
CA VAL A 219 6.91 7.38 11.78
C VAL A 219 6.70 8.71 12.48
N ASN A 220 7.69 9.16 13.24
CA ASN A 220 7.74 10.53 13.72
C ASN A 220 8.16 11.45 12.56
N LEU A 221 7.26 12.33 12.11
CA LEU A 221 7.50 13.20 10.95
C LEU A 221 8.62 14.24 11.17
N GLN A 222 8.98 14.56 12.41
CA GLN A 222 10.04 15.51 12.72
C GLN A 222 11.44 14.85 12.72
N THR A 223 11.54 13.63 13.25
CA THR A 223 12.82 12.95 13.47
C THR A 223 13.09 11.81 12.47
N PHE A 224 12.05 11.35 11.76
CA PHE A 224 12.05 10.10 10.99
C PHE A 224 12.47 8.88 11.81
N GLU A 225 12.23 8.91 13.12
CA GLU A 225 12.29 7.71 13.95
C GLU A 225 11.09 6.83 13.62
N THR A 226 11.36 5.53 13.49
CA THR A 226 10.39 4.53 13.05
C THR A 226 10.16 3.51 14.14
N GLN A 227 8.91 3.19 14.40
CA GLN A 227 8.50 2.09 15.26
C GLN A 227 7.70 1.08 14.44
N VAL A 228 8.08 -0.20 14.53
CA VAL A 228 7.30 -1.29 13.95
C VAL A 228 6.28 -1.73 15.00
N LEU A 229 5.01 -1.64 14.64
CA LEU A 229 3.90 -2.15 15.43
C LEU A 229 3.56 -3.54 14.89
N ASP A 230 3.86 -4.58 15.66
CA ASP A 230 3.62 -5.97 15.30
C ASP A 230 2.37 -6.50 16.02
N PHE A 231 1.40 -6.98 15.26
CA PHE A 231 0.10 -7.47 15.72
C PHE A 231 0.00 -9.00 15.64
N ASN A 232 1.12 -9.72 15.46
CA ASN A 232 1.19 -11.17 15.58
C ASN A 232 1.29 -11.57 17.07
N PHE A 233 0.17 -11.48 17.80
CA PHE A 233 0.05 -11.92 19.20
C PHE A 233 -0.70 -13.24 19.36
#